data_AF-A0AA89BQL1-F1
#
_entry.id   AF-A0AA89BQL1-F1
#
_cell.length_a   1.000
_cell.length_b   1.000
_cell.length_c   1.000
_cell.angle_alpha   90.00
_cell.angle_beta   90.00
_cell.angle_gamma   90.00
#
_symmetry.space_group_name_H-M   'P 1'
#
loop_
_entity.id
_entity.type
_entity.pdbx_description
1 polymer ?
#
loop_
_entity_poly.entity_id
_entity_poly.type
_entity_poly.pdbx_seq_one_letter_code
_entity_poly.pdbx_strand_id
1 'polypeptide(L)'
;MMRHVNVINGLDANAMTPERVRQALLGAIRFGKPFAFDMMGSDLYETLDKIFEEIHPGLMKMVLDKSINKDDNFMKLVREDDSEEYQQSFQYDIHKERFEFIVLNNKEGPTGFSDKMMTVNIVHD
;
A
#
# COMPACT_ATOMS: atom_id res chain seq x y z
N MET A 1 -12.69 -17.16 5.16
CA MET A 1 -13.35 -16.01 5.80
C MET A 1 -12.26 -15.06 6.28
N MET A 2 -12.00 -13.95 5.58
CA MET A 2 -11.33 -12.76 6.12
C MET A 2 -11.51 -11.59 5.14
N ARG A 3 -12.58 -10.82 5.38
CA ARG A 3 -13.15 -9.79 4.51
C ARG A 3 -12.67 -8.39 4.90
N HIS A 4 -11.40 -8.26 5.27
CA HIS A 4 -10.83 -7.01 5.77
C HIS A 4 -9.84 -6.46 4.74
N VAL A 5 -10.15 -5.29 4.19
CA VAL A 5 -9.24 -4.42 3.44
C VAL A 5 -8.22 -3.85 4.43
N ASN A 6 -6.94 -3.75 4.04
CA ASN A 6 -5.94 -3.09 4.86
C ASN A 6 -6.07 -1.58 4.65
N VAL A 7 -6.69 -0.89 5.60
CA VAL A 7 -6.86 0.57 5.55
C VAL A 7 -5.89 1.23 6.53
N ILE A 8 -5.06 2.15 6.05
CA ILE A 8 -4.26 3.05 6.90
C ILE A 8 -4.97 4.39 6.98
N ASN A 9 -5.24 4.84 8.20
CA ASN A 9 -5.70 6.21 8.46
C ASN A 9 -4.47 7.14 8.44
N GLY A 10 -4.40 8.04 7.46
CA GLY A 10 -3.26 8.94 7.27
C GLY A 10 -3.04 9.97 8.38
N LEU A 11 -4.02 10.19 9.26
CA LEU A 11 -3.90 11.09 10.41
C LEU A 11 -3.59 10.34 11.72
N ASP A 12 -3.59 9.01 11.72
CA ASP A 12 -3.15 8.21 12.86
C ASP A 12 -1.63 8.02 12.83
N ALA A 13 -0.92 8.80 13.64
CA ALA A 13 0.54 8.73 13.76
C ALA A 13 1.06 7.34 14.14
N ASN A 14 0.29 6.52 14.87
CA ASN A 14 0.71 5.16 15.21
C ASN A 14 0.62 4.22 14.00
N ALA A 15 -0.36 4.44 13.13
CA ALA A 15 -0.53 3.69 11.88
C ALA A 15 0.46 4.14 10.79
N MET A 16 0.86 5.41 10.82
CA MET A 16 1.75 6.05 9.85
C MET A 16 3.25 5.83 10.11
N THR A 17 3.61 4.83 10.91
CA THR A 17 5.02 4.45 11.07
C THR A 17 5.48 3.59 9.88
N PRO A 18 6.75 3.68 9.45
CA PRO A 18 7.28 2.87 8.35
C PRO A 18 7.02 1.36 8.53
N GLU A 19 7.16 0.87 9.76
CA GLU A 19 6.93 -0.54 10.06
C GLU A 19 5.47 -0.95 9.88
N ARG A 20 4.52 -0.14 10.34
CA ARG A 20 3.08 -0.45 10.23
C ARG A 20 2.63 -0.40 8.78
N VAL A 21 3.09 0.59 8.02
CA VAL A 21 2.81 0.71 6.59
C VAL A 21 3.41 -0.45 5.81
N ARG A 22 4.66 -0.85 6.12
CA ARG A 22 5.32 -2.02 5.52
C ARG A 22 4.54 -3.32 5.75
N GLN A 23 4.15 -3.60 6.99
CA GLN A 23 3.36 -4.79 7.34
C GLN A 23 2.00 -4.80 6.64
N ALA A 24 1.32 -3.66 6.60
CA ALA A 24 0.04 -3.54 5.93
C ALA A 24 0.16 -3.78 4.41
N LEU A 25 1.23 -3.29 3.79
CA LEU A 25 1.54 -3.53 2.37
C LEU A 25 1.87 -4.99 2.11
N LEU A 26 2.78 -5.60 2.88
CA LEU A 26 3.14 -7.03 2.74
C LEU A 26 1.92 -7.94 2.92
N GLY A 27 1.09 -7.68 3.94
CA GLY A 27 -0.15 -8.42 4.14
C GLY A 27 -1.12 -8.25 2.98
N ALA A 28 -1.23 -7.05 2.41
CA ALA A 28 -2.09 -6.79 1.25
C ALA A 28 -1.61 -7.57 0.02
N ILE A 29 -0.30 -7.58 -0.26
CA ILE A 29 0.29 -8.33 -1.39
C ILE A 29 0.09 -9.83 -1.18
N ARG A 30 0.44 -10.36 0.00
CA ARG A 30 0.34 -11.79 0.33
C ARG A 30 -1.06 -12.34 0.11
N PHE A 31 -2.07 -11.59 0.52
CA PHE A 31 -3.46 -12.01 0.40
C PHE A 31 -4.16 -11.49 -0.87
N GLY A 32 -3.46 -10.74 -1.74
CA GLY A 32 -4.03 -10.11 -2.94
C GLY A 32 -5.22 -9.22 -2.62
N LYS A 33 -5.12 -8.48 -1.51
CA LYS A 33 -6.14 -7.56 -1.03
C LYS A 33 -5.76 -6.14 -1.40
N PRO A 34 -6.75 -5.23 -1.48
CA PRO A 34 -6.42 -3.82 -1.59
C PRO A 34 -5.67 -3.32 -0.35
N PHE A 35 -4.63 -2.54 -0.58
CA PHE A 35 -4.04 -1.64 0.39
C PHE A 35 -4.65 -0.26 0.16
N ALA A 36 -5.47 0.19 1.11
CA ALA A 36 -6.15 1.47 1.05
C ALA A 36 -5.47 2.47 1.99
N PHE A 37 -5.10 3.62 1.45
CA PHE A 37 -4.58 4.75 2.21
C PHE A 37 -5.64 5.84 2.27
N ASP A 38 -6.17 6.10 3.46
CA ASP A 38 -7.15 7.16 3.68
C ASP A 38 -6.45 8.48 4.01
N MET A 39 -6.55 9.43 3.07
CA MET A 39 -6.02 10.78 3.17
C MET A 39 -6.78 11.65 4.17
N MET A 40 -7.98 11.22 4.59
CA MET A 40 -8.82 11.93 5.56
C MET A 40 -9.06 13.41 5.22
N GLY A 41 -9.11 13.75 3.93
CA GLY A 41 -9.32 15.13 3.46
C GLY A 41 -8.09 16.03 3.52
N SER A 42 -6.90 15.46 3.69
CA SER A 42 -5.60 16.15 3.68
C SER A 42 -4.75 15.67 2.52
N ASP A 43 -3.92 16.52 1.91
CA ASP A 43 -2.93 16.03 0.94
C ASP A 43 -1.72 15.46 1.71
N LEU A 44 -1.65 14.14 1.82
CA LEU A 44 -0.57 13.43 2.50
C LEU A 44 0.35 12.70 1.51
N TYR A 45 0.35 13.07 0.23
CA TYR A 45 1.20 12.44 -0.78
C TYR A 45 2.67 12.45 -0.36
N GLU A 46 3.23 13.61 -0.01
CA GLU A 46 4.65 13.73 0.37
C GLU A 46 4.98 12.93 1.64
N THR A 47 4.04 12.87 2.59
CA THR A 47 4.23 12.10 3.82
C THR A 47 4.28 10.61 3.50
N LEU A 48 3.37 10.11 2.68
CA LEU A 48 3.34 8.72 2.28
C LEU A 48 4.56 8.34 1.43
N ASP A 49 4.98 9.22 0.52
CA ASP A 49 6.18 9.04 -0.32
C ASP A 49 7.44 8.94 0.54
N LYS A 50 7.59 9.80 1.56
CA LYS A 50 8.70 9.73 2.53
C LYS A 50 8.69 8.42 3.32
N ILE A 51 7.52 8.00 3.82
CA ILE A 51 7.40 6.73 4.53
C ILE A 51 7.79 5.56 3.61
N PHE A 52 7.34 5.58 2.36
CA PHE A 52 7.67 4.55 1.38
C PHE A 52 9.17 4.52 1.09
N GLU A 53 9.81 5.68 0.95
CA GLU A 53 11.26 5.80 0.76
C GLU A 53 12.04 5.28 1.98
N GLU A 54 11.57 5.51 3.21
CA GLU A 54 12.14 4.94 4.44
C GLU A 54 12.00 3.42 4.52
N ILE A 55 10.94 2.85 3.95
CA ILE A 55 10.75 1.39 3.88
C ILE A 55 11.71 0.79 2.85
N HIS A 56 11.72 1.32 1.63
CA HIS A 56 12.62 0.90 0.57
C HIS A 56 12.71 2.00 -0.51
N PRO A 57 13.92 2.40 -0.94
CA PRO A 57 14.08 3.42 -1.97
C PRO A 57 13.28 3.13 -3.25
N GLY A 58 12.45 4.08 -3.68
CA GLY A 58 11.62 3.95 -4.88
C GLY A 58 10.37 3.07 -4.70
N LEU A 59 9.97 2.72 -3.49
CA LEU A 59 8.80 1.87 -3.23
C LEU A 59 7.50 2.45 -3.81
N MET A 60 7.29 3.78 -3.74
CA MET A 60 6.11 4.43 -4.31
C MET A 60 5.99 4.15 -5.81
N LYS A 61 7.10 4.27 -6.53
CA LYS A 61 7.16 3.93 -7.95
C LYS A 61 6.81 2.46 -8.18
N MET A 62 7.41 1.55 -7.40
CA MET A 62 7.18 0.10 -7.55
C MET A 62 5.72 -0.30 -7.33
N VAL A 63 5.03 0.38 -6.41
CA VAL A 63 3.60 0.16 -6.14
C VAL A 63 2.76 0.72 -7.30
N LEU A 64 3.03 1.94 -7.75
CA LEU A 64 2.25 2.60 -8.81
C LEU A 64 2.42 1.93 -10.17
N ASP A 65 3.63 1.48 -10.52
CA ASP A 65 3.90 0.79 -11.79
C ASP A 65 3.70 -0.74 -11.73
N LYS A 66 3.22 -1.24 -10.57
CA LYS A 66 2.99 -2.65 -10.25
C LYS A 66 4.23 -3.55 -10.34
N SER A 67 5.44 -2.99 -10.46
CA SER A 67 6.67 -3.79 -10.44
C SER A 67 6.94 -4.47 -9.10
N ILE A 68 6.30 -4.02 -8.01
CA ILE A 68 6.34 -4.70 -6.70
C ILE A 68 5.89 -6.17 -6.76
N ASN A 69 5.01 -6.52 -7.70
CA ASN A 69 4.50 -7.89 -7.89
C ASN A 69 5.39 -8.78 -8.79
N LYS A 70 6.35 -8.18 -9.50
CA LYS A 70 7.21 -8.88 -10.46
C LYS A 70 8.46 -9.40 -9.79
N ASP A 71 8.97 -10.54 -10.26
CA ASP A 71 10.28 -11.10 -9.88
C ASP A 71 10.53 -11.12 -8.37
N ASP A 72 9.46 -11.35 -7.60
CA ASP A 72 9.45 -11.34 -6.14
C ASP A 72 10.01 -10.07 -5.50
N ASN A 73 9.86 -8.92 -6.16
CA ASN A 73 10.29 -7.62 -5.66
C ASN A 73 9.71 -7.27 -4.28
N PHE A 74 8.53 -7.77 -3.92
CA PHE A 74 7.95 -7.64 -2.58
C PHE A 74 8.84 -8.23 -1.47
N MET A 75 9.68 -9.22 -1.78
CA MET A 75 10.62 -9.81 -0.81
C MET A 75 11.66 -8.81 -0.32
N LYS A 76 11.89 -7.71 -1.06
CA LYS A 76 12.75 -6.60 -0.62
C LYS A 76 12.20 -5.87 0.61
N LEU A 77 10.92 -6.07 0.92
CA LEU A 77 10.25 -5.47 2.08
C LEU A 77 10.22 -6.40 3.29
N VAL A 78 10.55 -7.68 3.12
CA VAL A 78 10.55 -8.68 4.19
C VAL A 78 11.80 -8.50 5.04
N ARG A 79 11.64 -8.53 6.36
CA ARG A 79 12.73 -8.41 7.34
C ARG A 79 12.98 -9.75 8.03
N GLU A 80 14.17 -9.95 8.58
CA GLU A 80 14.56 -11.20 9.24
C GLU A 80 13.69 -11.55 10.46
N ASP A 81 13.13 -10.54 11.13
CA ASP A 81 12.27 -10.68 12.30
C ASP A 81 10.77 -10.87 11.96
N ASP A 82 10.41 -10.84 10.67
CA ASP A 82 9.06 -11.19 10.23
C ASP A 82 8.80 -12.70 10.43
N SER A 83 7.53 -13.05 10.69
CA SER A 83 7.14 -14.45 10.86
C SER A 83 7.48 -15.29 9.62
N GLU A 84 7.73 -16.60 9.82
CA GLU A 84 8.11 -17.54 8.76
C GLU A 84 7.16 -17.50 7.55
N GLU A 85 5.89 -17.16 7.78
CA GLU A 85 4.89 -17.03 6.74
C GLU A 85 5.18 -15.91 5.72
N TYR A 86 5.86 -14.84 6.12
CA TYR A 86 6.28 -13.76 5.22
C TYR A 86 7.61 -14.05 4.52
N GLN A 87 8.42 -14.96 5.05
CA GLN A 87 9.73 -15.35 4.50
C GLN A 87 9.61 -16.22 3.23
N GLN A 88 8.44 -16.81 3.00
CA GLN A 88 8.21 -17.79 1.94
C GLN A 88 7.55 -17.12 0.71
N SER A 89 8.31 -16.86 -0.36
CA SER A 89 7.79 -16.15 -1.55
C SER A 89 6.56 -16.83 -2.18
N PHE A 90 6.50 -18.16 -2.18
CA PHE A 90 5.37 -18.92 -2.71
C PHE A 90 4.03 -18.64 -2.00
N GLN A 91 4.07 -18.10 -0.77
CA GLN A 91 2.86 -17.68 -0.04
C GLN A 91 2.17 -16.46 -0.68
N TYR A 92 2.86 -15.75 -1.58
CA TYR A 92 2.36 -14.56 -2.27
C TYR A 92 1.92 -14.84 -3.71
N ASP A 93 2.49 -15.88 -4.35
CA ASP A 93 2.30 -16.17 -5.79
C ASP A 93 0.85 -16.36 -6.21
N ILE A 94 0.02 -16.87 -5.31
CA ILE A 94 -1.39 -17.18 -5.61
C ILE A 94 -2.22 -15.89 -5.75
N HIS A 95 -1.80 -14.81 -5.11
CA HIS A 95 -2.66 -13.65 -4.88
C HIS A 95 -2.02 -12.31 -5.24
N LYS A 96 -0.69 -12.21 -5.40
CA LYS A 96 0.00 -10.93 -5.63
C LYS A 96 -0.54 -10.15 -6.83
N GLU A 97 -0.96 -10.84 -7.90
CA GLU A 97 -1.56 -10.20 -9.10
C GLU A 97 -2.92 -9.51 -8.83
N ARG A 98 -3.60 -9.85 -7.72
CA ARG A 98 -4.86 -9.22 -7.29
C ARG A 98 -4.65 -8.01 -6.39
N PHE A 99 -3.41 -7.71 -6.03
CA PHE A 99 -3.09 -6.54 -5.22
C PHE A 99 -3.52 -5.25 -5.92
N GLU A 100 -4.17 -4.37 -5.16
CA GLU A 100 -4.59 -3.06 -5.59
C GLU A 100 -4.11 -2.02 -4.57
N PHE A 101 -3.67 -0.87 -5.07
CA PHE A 101 -3.38 0.29 -4.24
C PHE A 101 -4.48 1.33 -4.44
N ILE A 102 -5.15 1.70 -3.34
CA ILE A 102 -6.28 2.62 -3.35
C ILE A 102 -5.92 3.81 -2.47
N VAL A 103 -6.15 5.01 -2.99
CA VAL A 103 -6.06 6.25 -2.21
C VAL A 103 -7.47 6.79 -2.04
N LEU A 104 -7.92 6.92 -0.80
CA LEU A 104 -9.23 7.49 -0.47
C LEU A 104 -9.03 8.95 -0.11
N ASN A 105 -9.86 9.84 -0.65
CA ASN A 105 -9.90 11.24 -0.27
C ASN A 105 -11.33 11.78 -0.41
N ASN A 106 -11.70 12.76 0.43
CA ASN A 106 -13.03 13.39 0.40
C ASN A 106 -13.00 14.82 -0.18
N LYS A 107 -11.87 15.25 -0.73
CA LYS A 107 -11.67 16.50 -1.49
C LYS A 107 -11.14 16.18 -2.89
N GLU A 108 -11.12 17.18 -3.78
CA GLU A 108 -10.48 17.05 -5.11
C GLU A 108 -9.07 16.45 -5.01
N GLY A 109 -8.70 15.67 -6.03
CA GLY A 109 -7.66 14.65 -5.97
C GLY A 109 -6.30 15.13 -5.42
N PRO A 110 -5.61 14.31 -4.62
CA PRO A 110 -4.31 14.67 -4.04
C PRO A 110 -3.27 14.88 -5.14
N THR A 111 -2.53 15.98 -5.05
CA THR A 111 -1.75 16.58 -6.14
C THR A 111 -0.72 15.61 -6.75
N GLY A 112 -0.18 14.68 -5.96
CA GLY A 112 0.84 13.74 -6.41
C GLY A 112 0.33 12.44 -7.04
N PHE A 113 -0.97 12.15 -7.00
CA PHE A 113 -1.56 10.92 -7.57
C PHE A 113 -2.41 11.13 -8.82
N SER A 114 -2.91 12.34 -9.08
CA SER A 114 -3.90 12.63 -10.12
C SER A 114 -3.54 12.15 -11.52
N ASP A 115 -2.25 12.21 -11.89
CA ASP A 115 -1.78 11.76 -13.22
C ASP A 115 -1.24 10.31 -13.22
N LYS A 116 -1.21 9.66 -12.06
CA LYS A 116 -0.61 8.32 -11.85
C LYS A 116 -1.65 7.25 -11.55
N MET A 117 -2.87 7.64 -11.19
CA MET A 117 -3.94 6.75 -10.75
C MET A 117 -5.25 7.05 -11.46
N MET A 118 -6.11 6.05 -11.60
CA MET A 118 -7.49 6.25 -12.04
C MET A 118 -8.30 6.90 -10.91
N THR A 119 -8.87 8.08 -11.17
CA THR A 119 -9.79 8.73 -10.23
C THR A 119 -11.20 8.16 -10.38
N VAL A 120 -11.82 7.77 -9.26
CA VAL A 120 -13.22 7.34 -9.21
C VAL A 120 -13.97 8.26 -8.24
N ASN A 121 -14.92 9.05 -8.77
CA ASN A 121 -15.77 9.92 -7.96
C ASN A 121 -17.01 9.15 -7.51
N ILE A 122 -17.20 9.04 -6.20
CA ILE A 122 -18.39 8.42 -5.61
C ILE A 122 -19.43 9.51 -5.39
N VAL A 123 -20.54 9.45 -6.13
CA VAL A 123 -21.70 10.33 -5.96
C VAL A 123 -22.74 9.56 -5.15
N HIS A 124 -23.20 10.14 -4.05
CA HIS A 124 -24.35 9.62 -3.32
C HIS A 124 -25.61 10.33 -3.83
N ASP A 125 -26.60 9.54 -4.26
CA ASP A 125 -27.95 10.02 -4.61
C ASP A 125 -28.73 10.50 -3.37
#